data_AF-A0A5M3Q401-F1
#
_entry.id   AF-A0A5M3Q401-F1
#
_cell.length_a   1.000
_cell.length_b   1.000
_cell.length_c   1.000
_cell.angle_alpha   90.00
_cell.angle_beta   90.00
_cell.angle_gamma   90.00
#
_symmetry.space_group_name_H-M   'P 1'
#
loop_
_entity.id
_entity.type
_entity.pdbx_description
1 polymer ?
#
loop_
_entity_poly.entity_id
_entity_poly.type
_entity_poly.pdbx_seq_one_letter_code
_entity_poly.pdbx_strand_id
1 'polypeptide(L)'
;MAMIVEALRKIHLRHRLHEGDVSAHTKSAQAITKEWQVAVCVNDVLAEVRISRANNERIDIVDFKTKTAYELKVSGKNTHHEFYKDLVKVLTYNEYQIAENRLTKLVFISEETGIRSLMRRLDEMFLTMLESKHGLRIELVVI
;
A
#
# COMPACT_ATOMS: atom_id res chain seq x y z
N MET A 1 7.03 -9.36 5.95
CA MET A 1 7.41 -8.56 4.76
C MET A 1 7.60 -9.42 3.50
N ALA A 2 8.65 -10.27 3.39
CA ALA A 2 8.92 -11.03 2.16
C ALA A 2 7.74 -11.89 1.67
N MET A 3 7.01 -12.56 2.58
CA MET A 3 5.87 -13.40 2.18
C MET A 3 4.64 -12.61 1.67
N ILE A 4 4.40 -11.39 2.20
CA ILE A 4 3.23 -10.58 1.81
C ILE A 4 3.38 -10.09 0.37
N VAL A 5 4.55 -9.54 0.04
CA VAL A 5 4.87 -9.07 -1.31
C VAL A 5 5.02 -10.23 -2.29
N GLU A 6 5.63 -11.35 -1.87
CA GLU A 6 5.82 -12.50 -2.75
C GLU A 6 4.50 -13.17 -3.13
N ALA A 7 3.55 -13.25 -2.19
CA ALA A 7 2.18 -13.69 -2.51
C ALA A 7 1.54 -12.78 -3.57
N LEU A 8 1.67 -11.46 -3.40
CA LEU A 8 1.16 -10.49 -4.36
C LEU A 8 1.77 -10.66 -5.75
N ARG A 9 3.09 -10.85 -5.86
CA ARG A 9 3.76 -11.06 -7.16
C ARG A 9 3.18 -12.25 -7.92
N LYS A 10 2.96 -13.38 -7.23
CA LYS A 10 2.38 -14.59 -7.82
C LYS A 10 0.94 -14.36 -8.30
N ILE A 11 0.15 -13.64 -7.51
CA ILE A 11 -1.25 -13.31 -7.83
C ILE A 11 -1.31 -12.31 -8.99
N HIS A 12 -0.47 -11.29 -8.96
CA HIS A 12 -0.33 -10.29 -10.01
C HIS A 12 0.00 -10.96 -11.35
N LEU A 13 1.01 -11.84 -11.40
CA LEU A 13 1.36 -12.60 -12.60
C LEU A 13 0.20 -13.42 -13.17
N ARG A 14 -0.70 -13.94 -12.32
CA ARG A 14 -1.84 -14.75 -12.76
C ARG A 14 -2.98 -13.91 -13.34
N HIS A 15 -3.24 -12.74 -12.74
CA HIS A 15 -4.47 -11.99 -13.00
C HIS A 15 -4.28 -10.68 -13.74
N ARG A 16 -3.05 -10.16 -13.83
CA ARG A 16 -2.79 -8.87 -14.46
C ARG A 16 -3.04 -8.95 -15.97
N LEU A 17 -3.99 -8.14 -16.43
CA LEU A 17 -4.27 -8.00 -17.86
C LEU A 17 -3.35 -6.95 -18.50
N HIS A 18 -2.73 -7.27 -19.62
CA HIS A 18 -1.96 -6.30 -20.42
C HIS A 18 -2.81 -5.59 -21.48
N GLU A 19 -3.94 -6.18 -21.86
CA GLU A 19 -4.87 -5.67 -22.85
C GLU A 19 -6.31 -5.76 -22.33
N GLY A 20 -7.20 -4.94 -22.90
CA GLY A 20 -8.60 -4.89 -22.52
C GLY A 20 -9.10 -3.46 -22.32
N ASP A 21 -10.40 -3.34 -22.07
CA ASP A 21 -11.01 -2.06 -21.73
C ASP A 21 -10.84 -1.73 -20.24
N VAL A 22 -11.30 -0.53 -19.85
CA VAL A 22 -11.23 -0.04 -18.46
C VAL A 22 -11.97 -0.98 -17.50
N SER A 23 -13.07 -1.60 -17.94
CA SER A 23 -13.88 -2.51 -17.13
C SER A 23 -13.12 -3.80 -16.83
N ALA A 24 -12.48 -4.39 -17.84
CA ALA A 24 -11.64 -5.58 -17.71
C ALA A 24 -10.45 -5.32 -16.78
N HIS A 25 -9.75 -4.20 -16.96
CA HIS A 25 -8.66 -3.81 -16.06
C HIS A 25 -9.12 -3.57 -14.62
N THR A 26 -10.30 -2.99 -14.42
CA THR A 26 -10.88 -2.77 -13.08
C THR A 26 -11.19 -4.10 -12.40
N LYS A 27 -11.81 -5.05 -13.11
CA LYS A 27 -12.09 -6.39 -12.58
C LYS A 27 -10.81 -7.16 -12.26
N SER A 28 -9.80 -7.07 -13.12
CA SER A 28 -8.47 -7.64 -12.89
C SER A 28 -7.83 -7.08 -11.62
N ALA A 29 -7.83 -5.75 -11.44
CA ALA A 29 -7.30 -5.12 -10.24
C ALA A 29 -8.04 -5.54 -8.96
N GLN A 30 -9.38 -5.57 -9.00
CA GLN A 30 -10.20 -6.04 -7.87
C GLN A 30 -9.93 -7.50 -7.51
N ALA A 31 -9.76 -8.37 -8.51
CA ALA A 31 -9.42 -9.78 -8.30
C ALA A 31 -8.05 -9.92 -7.64
N ILE A 32 -7.04 -9.19 -8.12
CA ILE A 32 -5.68 -9.18 -7.55
C ILE A 32 -5.73 -8.74 -6.09
N THR A 33 -6.36 -7.60 -5.79
CA THR A 33 -6.42 -7.09 -4.41
C THR A 33 -7.14 -8.06 -3.48
N LYS A 34 -8.29 -8.59 -3.89
CA LYS A 34 -9.08 -9.52 -3.07
C LYS A 34 -8.34 -10.83 -2.81
N GLU A 35 -7.73 -11.43 -3.84
CA GLU A 35 -6.99 -12.67 -3.67
C GLU A 35 -5.73 -12.45 -2.83
N TRP A 36 -5.07 -11.31 -2.97
CA TRP A 36 -3.91 -10.96 -2.15
C TRP A 36 -4.28 -10.86 -0.68
N GLN A 37 -5.37 -10.15 -0.35
CA GLN A 37 -5.90 -10.06 1.02
C GLN A 37 -6.21 -11.45 1.58
N VAL A 38 -6.91 -12.30 0.83
CA VAL A 38 -7.21 -13.68 1.25
C VAL A 38 -5.94 -14.50 1.51
N ALA A 39 -4.90 -14.32 0.68
CA ALA A 39 -3.67 -15.11 0.78
C ALA A 39 -2.80 -14.74 1.99
N VAL A 40 -2.88 -13.51 2.50
CA VAL A 40 -1.94 -13.00 3.51
C VAL A 40 -2.57 -12.64 4.84
N CYS A 41 -3.89 -12.44 4.88
CA CYS A 41 -4.58 -12.04 6.10
C CYS A 41 -4.79 -13.22 7.04
N VAL A 42 -3.82 -13.41 7.93
CA VAL A 42 -3.84 -14.39 9.02
C VAL A 42 -3.25 -13.76 10.28
N ASN A 43 -3.76 -14.15 11.44
CA ASN A 43 -3.30 -13.66 12.76
C ASN A 43 -3.28 -12.12 12.82
N ASP A 44 -2.10 -11.52 12.98
CA ASP A 44 -1.87 -10.08 13.12
C ASP A 44 -1.89 -9.31 11.79
N VAL A 45 -2.22 -9.95 10.67
CA VAL A 45 -2.32 -9.32 9.36
C VAL A 45 -3.78 -9.17 8.97
N LEU A 46 -4.27 -7.93 8.93
CA LEU A 46 -5.67 -7.63 8.60
C LEU A 46 -5.77 -6.82 7.32
N ALA A 47 -6.80 -7.10 6.53
CA ALA A 47 -7.15 -6.32 5.34
C ALA A 47 -8.13 -5.20 5.67
N GLU A 48 -8.20 -4.21 4.78
CA GLU A 48 -9.26 -3.20 4.75
C GLU A 48 -9.37 -2.45 6.09
N VAL A 49 -8.23 -2.13 6.69
CA VAL A 49 -8.17 -1.52 8.03
C VAL A 49 -8.63 -0.08 7.94
N ARG A 50 -9.73 0.23 8.62
CA ARG A 50 -10.36 1.55 8.60
C ARG A 50 -9.48 2.60 9.27
N ILE A 51 -9.28 3.74 8.61
CA ILE A 51 -8.36 4.78 9.12
C ILE A 51 -8.94 5.58 10.28
N SER A 52 -10.25 5.80 10.30
CA SER A 52 -10.93 6.52 11.37
C SER A 52 -12.43 6.19 11.40
N ARG A 53 -13.13 6.52 12.48
CA ARG A 53 -14.60 6.41 12.53
C ARG A 53 -15.32 7.46 11.68
N ALA A 54 -14.64 8.54 11.30
CA ALA A 54 -15.21 9.70 10.63
C ALA A 54 -15.23 9.60 9.09
N ASN A 55 -14.42 8.71 8.51
CA ASN A 55 -14.40 8.46 7.06
C ASN A 55 -14.44 6.95 6.77
N ASN A 56 -14.67 6.59 5.50
CA ASN A 56 -14.76 5.20 5.03
C ASN A 56 -13.48 4.74 4.32
N GLU A 57 -12.42 5.54 4.40
CA GLU A 57 -11.11 5.21 3.83
C GLU A 57 -10.46 4.07 4.63
N ARG A 58 -9.69 3.24 3.91
CA ARG A 58 -9.08 2.02 4.43
C ARG A 58 -7.68 1.85 3.88
N ILE A 59 -6.82 1.23 4.69
CA ILE A 59 -5.51 0.73 4.29
C ILE A 59 -5.70 -0.70 3.80
N ASP A 60 -5.16 -1.03 2.63
CA ASP A 60 -5.38 -2.34 1.98
C ASP A 60 -5.04 -3.50 2.92
N ILE A 61 -3.83 -3.51 3.50
CA ILE A 61 -3.35 -4.51 4.47
C ILE A 61 -2.50 -3.84 5.56
N VAL A 62 -2.69 -4.26 6.81
CA VAL A 62 -1.83 -3.89 7.94
C VAL A 62 -1.30 -5.14 8.62
N ASP A 63 0.02 -5.22 8.79
CA ASP A 63 0.69 -6.17 9.68
C ASP A 63 0.96 -5.47 11.02
N PHE A 64 0.15 -5.80 12.03
CA PHE A 64 0.22 -5.19 13.36
C PHE A 64 1.46 -5.62 14.14
N LYS A 65 2.01 -6.81 13.86
CA LYS A 65 3.23 -7.30 14.51
C LYS A 65 4.44 -6.47 14.09
N THR A 66 4.52 -6.11 12.82
CA THR A 66 5.62 -5.28 12.28
C THR A 66 5.25 -3.80 12.13
N LYS A 67 4.02 -3.41 12.51
CA LYS A 67 3.50 -2.04 12.39
C LYS A 67 3.64 -1.48 10.97
N THR A 68 3.35 -2.31 9.98
CA THR A 68 3.55 -1.99 8.56
C THR A 68 2.22 -1.95 7.83
N ALA A 69 1.92 -0.81 7.19
CA ALA A 69 0.88 -0.70 6.18
C ALA A 69 1.42 -1.14 4.81
N TYR A 70 0.61 -1.85 4.05
CA TYR A 70 0.86 -2.18 2.65
C TYR A 70 -0.30 -1.61 1.82
N GLU A 71 0.02 -0.85 0.78
CA GLU A 71 -0.94 -0.24 -0.14
C GLU A 71 -0.55 -0.59 -1.58
N LEU A 72 -1.53 -1.02 -2.38
CA LEU A 72 -1.31 -1.55 -3.71
C LEU A 72 -1.93 -0.67 -4.78
N LYS A 73 -1.07 -0.16 -5.66
CA LYS A 73 -1.48 0.39 -6.94
C LYS A 73 -1.15 -0.57 -8.08
N VAL A 74 -2.14 -1.39 -8.46
CA VAL A 74 -2.01 -2.48 -9.46
C VAL A 74 -1.41 -2.03 -10.79
N SER A 75 -1.78 -0.84 -11.29
CA SER A 75 -1.19 -0.31 -12.53
C SER A 75 -0.18 0.79 -12.23
N GLY A 76 0.89 0.90 -13.03
CA GLY A 76 1.87 1.99 -12.91
C GLY A 76 1.37 3.38 -13.32
N LYS A 77 0.05 3.56 -13.50
CA LYS A 77 -0.57 4.84 -13.91
C LYS A 77 -0.88 5.70 -12.68
N ASN A 78 -0.53 6.98 -12.75
CA ASN A 78 -0.80 7.99 -11.72
C ASN A 78 -0.30 7.61 -10.31
N THR A 79 0.81 6.87 -10.24
CA THR A 79 1.35 6.29 -9.00
C THR A 79 1.64 7.33 -7.91
N HIS A 80 2.07 8.54 -8.30
CA HIS A 80 2.30 9.64 -7.35
C HIS A 80 1.03 10.11 -6.65
N HIS A 81 -0.09 10.20 -7.36
CA HIS A 81 -1.35 10.64 -6.79
C HIS A 81 -1.86 9.63 -5.76
N GLU A 82 -1.81 8.34 -6.08
CA GLU A 82 -2.22 7.28 -5.15
C GLU A 82 -1.28 7.21 -3.95
N PHE A 83 0.04 7.27 -4.18
CA PHE A 83 1.03 7.29 -3.10
C PHE A 83 0.74 8.38 -2.05
N TYR A 84 0.48 9.62 -2.48
CA TYR A 84 0.18 10.70 -1.53
C TYR A 84 -1.16 10.50 -0.80
N LYS A 85 -2.18 9.95 -1.47
CA LYS A 85 -3.45 9.60 -0.82
C LYS A 85 -3.23 8.54 0.26
N ASP A 86 -2.53 7.47 -0.09
CA ASP A 86 -2.26 6.34 0.80
C ASP A 86 -1.33 6.73 1.97
N LEU A 87 -0.36 7.63 1.73
CA LEU A 87 0.43 8.24 2.79
C LEU A 87 -0.45 9.00 3.79
N VAL A 88 -1.38 9.84 3.30
CA VAL A 88 -2.31 10.58 4.16
C VAL A 88 -3.22 9.64 4.95
N LYS A 89 -3.64 8.51 4.36
CA LYS A 89 -4.39 7.47 5.08
C LYS A 89 -3.61 6.95 6.29
N VAL A 90 -2.35 6.57 6.12
CA VAL A 90 -1.50 6.04 7.19
C VAL A 90 -1.22 7.10 8.27
N LEU A 91 -0.91 8.33 7.87
CA LEU A 91 -0.72 9.43 8.81
C LEU A 91 -1.99 9.70 9.62
N THR A 92 -3.15 9.73 8.95
CA THR A 92 -4.44 9.92 9.61
C THR A 92 -4.74 8.78 10.58
N TYR A 93 -4.52 7.53 10.18
CA TYR A 93 -4.70 6.38 11.07
C TYR A 93 -3.89 6.55 12.36
N ASN A 94 -2.62 6.96 12.26
CA ASN A 94 -1.73 7.14 13.40
C ASN A 94 -2.18 8.22 14.38
N GLU A 95 -2.87 9.27 13.93
CA GLU A 95 -3.42 10.32 14.81
C GLU A 95 -4.56 9.80 15.70
N TYR A 96 -5.24 8.73 15.30
CA TYR A 96 -6.26 8.07 16.12
C TYR A 96 -5.72 6.95 17.02
N GLN A 97 -4.42 6.65 16.94
CA GLN A 97 -3.79 5.58 17.73
C GLN A 97 -2.96 6.13 18.90
N ILE A 98 -2.95 5.35 19.98
CA ILE A 98 -1.90 5.47 21.00
C ILE A 98 -0.53 5.15 20.40
N ALA A 99 0.55 5.70 20.96
CA ALA A 99 1.90 5.65 20.41
C ALA A 99 2.36 4.21 20.08
N GLU A 100 1.99 3.25 20.92
CA GLU A 100 2.34 1.85 20.81
C GLU A 100 1.67 1.15 19.63
N ASN A 101 0.57 1.70 19.11
CA ASN A 101 -0.21 1.10 18.01
C ASN A 101 -0.02 1.82 16.67
N ARG A 102 0.80 2.88 16.64
CA ARG A 102 1.10 3.62 15.42
C ARG A 102 1.90 2.75 14.45
N LEU A 103 1.56 2.88 13.18
CA LEU A 103 2.29 2.28 12.06
C LEU A 103 3.59 3.05 11.85
N THR A 104 4.67 2.32 11.66
CA THR A 104 6.03 2.88 11.52
C THR A 104 6.60 2.68 10.12
N LYS A 105 5.90 1.93 9.26
CA LYS A 105 6.28 1.73 7.87
C LYS A 105 5.05 1.73 6.95
N LEU A 106 5.19 2.40 5.80
CA LEU A 106 4.31 2.26 4.64
C LEU A 106 5.10 1.60 3.50
N VAL A 107 4.67 0.42 3.09
CA VAL A 107 5.13 -0.27 1.88
C VAL A 107 4.15 0.05 0.76
N PHE A 108 4.57 0.88 -0.19
CA PHE A 108 3.78 1.22 -1.35
C PHE A 108 4.22 0.39 -2.55
N ILE A 109 3.28 -0.35 -3.14
CA ILE A 109 3.55 -1.39 -4.14
C ILE A 109 2.93 -1.01 -5.48
N SER A 110 3.69 -1.08 -6.57
CA SER A 110 3.18 -0.83 -7.93
C SER A 110 4.07 -1.46 -9.00
N GLU A 111 3.62 -1.40 -10.26
CA GLU A 111 4.44 -1.80 -11.43
C GLU A 111 5.71 -0.95 -11.52
N GLU A 112 6.76 -1.51 -12.11
CA GLU A 112 8.09 -0.91 -12.20
C GLU A 112 8.09 0.52 -12.76
N THR A 113 7.32 0.76 -13.82
CA THR A 113 7.22 2.07 -14.47
C THR A 113 6.63 3.12 -13.52
N GLY A 114 5.66 2.72 -12.70
CA GLY A 114 5.03 3.56 -11.68
C GLY A 114 6.00 3.91 -10.56
N ILE A 115 6.69 2.91 -10.01
CA ILE A 115 7.69 3.10 -8.95
C ILE A 115 8.84 3.98 -9.44
N ARG A 116 9.41 3.71 -10.62
CA ARG A 116 10.48 4.54 -11.21
C ARG A 116 10.02 5.99 -11.41
N SER A 117 8.77 6.21 -11.84
CA SER A 117 8.21 7.56 -11.99
C SER A 117 8.04 8.28 -10.66
N LEU A 118 7.56 7.57 -9.63
CA LEU A 118 7.41 8.09 -8.28
C LEU A 118 8.76 8.45 -7.66
N MET A 119 9.76 7.58 -7.75
CA MET A 119 11.10 7.82 -7.19
C MET A 119 11.73 9.11 -7.72
N ARG A 120 11.53 9.45 -9.00
CA ARG A 120 12.04 10.71 -9.58
C ARG A 120 11.38 11.97 -9.02
N ARG A 121 10.24 11.84 -8.35
CA ARG A 121 9.44 12.96 -7.81
C ARG A 121 9.54 13.06 -6.30
N LEU A 122 9.99 12.01 -5.62
CA LEU A 122 10.13 12.02 -4.17
C LEU A 122 11.40 12.76 -3.78
N ASP A 123 11.20 13.77 -2.96
CA ASP A 123 12.27 14.56 -2.37
C ASP A 123 12.84 13.87 -1.12
N GLU A 124 14.17 13.86 -0.98
CA GLU A 124 14.84 13.21 0.14
C GLU A 124 14.57 13.91 1.48
N MET A 125 14.44 15.25 1.49
CA MET A 125 14.07 15.97 2.71
C MET A 125 12.66 15.64 3.13
N PHE A 126 11.74 15.46 2.18
CA PHE A 126 10.38 15.00 2.47
C PHE A 126 10.37 13.62 3.13
N LEU A 127 11.13 12.65 2.61
CA LEU A 127 11.25 11.32 3.22
C LEU A 127 11.89 11.38 4.62
N THR A 128 12.93 12.19 4.78
CA THR A 128 13.58 12.44 6.08
C THR A 128 12.61 13.07 7.08
N MET A 129 11.75 13.98 6.62
CA MET A 129 10.72 14.62 7.44
C MET A 129 9.68 13.61 7.93
N LEU A 130 9.23 12.69 7.06
CA LEU A 130 8.30 11.63 7.45
C LEU A 130 8.88 10.73 8.54
N GLU A 131 10.14 10.31 8.41
CA GLU A 131 10.77 9.47 9.42
C GLU A 131 11.03 10.24 10.73
N SER A 132 11.58 11.45 10.65
CA SER A 132 11.96 12.22 11.85
C SER A 132 10.78 12.80 12.62
N LYS A 133 9.73 13.27 11.94
CA LYS A 133 8.57 13.91 12.59
C LYS A 133 7.41 12.97 12.84
N HIS A 134 7.22 11.97 11.98
CA HIS A 134 6.08 11.05 12.07
C HIS A 134 6.49 9.62 12.42
N GLY A 135 7.80 9.31 12.53
CA GLY A 135 8.27 7.95 12.80
C GLY A 135 7.90 6.96 11.68
N LEU A 136 7.62 7.46 10.47
CA LEU A 136 7.07 6.68 9.37
C LEU A 136 8.11 6.52 8.26
N ARG A 137 8.55 5.29 8.02
CA ARG A 137 9.44 4.93 6.91
C ARG A 137 8.65 4.55 5.68
N ILE A 138 9.14 4.98 4.51
CA ILE A 138 8.55 4.65 3.22
C ILE A 138 9.40 3.62 2.52
N GLU A 139 8.78 2.55 2.05
CA GLU A 139 9.40 1.52 1.23
C GLU A 139 8.62 1.39 -0.08
N LEU A 140 9.33 1.51 -1.20
CA LEU A 140 8.73 1.39 -2.53
C LEU A 140 9.09 0.03 -3.12
N VAL A 141 8.07 -0.73 -3.53
CA VAL A 141 8.24 -2.10 -3.98
C VAL A 141 7.66 -2.28 -5.38
N VAL A 142 8.46 -2.93 -6.24
CA VAL A 142 8.03 -3.35 -7.58
C VAL A 142 7.41 -4.74 -7.53
N ILE A 143 6.27 -4.87 -8.21
CA ILE A 143 5.57 -6.13 -8.54
C ILE A 143 5.59 -6.44 -10.03
#